data_AF-A0A348UJ86-F1
#
_entry.id   AF-A0A348UJ86-F1
#
_cell.length_a   1.000
_cell.length_b   1.000
_cell.length_c   1.000
_cell.angle_alpha   90.00
_cell.angle_beta   90.00
_cell.angle_gamma   90.00
#
_symmetry.space_group_name_H-M   'P 1'
#
loop_
_entity.id
_entity.type
_entity.pdbx_description
1 polymer ?
#
loop_
_entity_poly.entity_id
_entity_poly.type
_entity_poly.pdbx_seq_one_letter_code
_entity_poly.pdbx_strand_id
1 'polypeptide(L)'
;MLIDDSLKEAWEPAVARHYQMTLASCVGDLRTLTLRLERDGDNFVHCTLDGRFGNGERLRIEGRHADGESAISHVMARARRALRRRQTYGQSA
;
A
#
# COMPACT_ATOMS: atom_id res chain seq x y z
N MET A 1 11.24 14.58 -7.79
CA MET A 1 10.44 13.98 -6.69
C MET A 1 11.42 13.15 -5.88
N LEU A 2 12.03 13.77 -4.86
CA LEU A 2 13.04 13.13 -4.00
C LEU A 2 12.30 12.39 -2.91
N ILE A 3 12.11 11.09 -3.10
CA ILE A 3 12.02 10.18 -1.97
C ILE A 3 13.46 10.08 -1.48
N ASP A 4 13.71 10.50 -0.24
CA ASP A 4 14.99 10.33 0.43
C ASP A 4 15.40 8.83 0.32
N ASP A 5 16.48 8.53 -0.39
CA ASP A 5 16.89 7.14 -0.66
C ASP A 5 17.16 6.37 0.65
N SER A 6 17.52 7.05 1.74
CA SER A 6 17.69 6.45 3.06
C SER A 6 16.38 6.00 3.70
N LEU A 7 15.26 6.67 3.41
CA LEU A 7 13.92 6.15 3.78
C LEU A 7 13.55 4.92 2.96
N LYS A 8 13.92 4.88 1.68
CA LYS A 8 13.60 3.73 0.82
C LYS A 8 14.28 2.45 1.31
N GLU A 9 15.58 2.48 1.57
CA GLU A 9 16.33 1.31 2.06
C GLU A 9 15.89 0.88 3.47
N ALA A 10 15.56 1.83 4.35
CA ALA A 10 15.09 1.53 5.71
C ALA A 10 13.72 0.83 5.72
N TRP A 11 12.81 1.21 4.82
CA TRP A 11 11.44 0.71 4.79
C TRP A 11 11.22 -0.42 3.78
N GLU A 12 12.10 -0.62 2.80
CA GLU A 12 11.99 -1.70 1.80
C GLU A 12 11.78 -3.09 2.42
N PRO A 13 12.55 -3.52 3.45
CA PRO A 13 12.33 -4.81 4.09
C PRO A 13 10.96 -4.90 4.77
N ALA A 14 10.51 -3.83 5.42
CA ALA A 14 9.20 -3.78 6.07
C ALA A 14 8.07 -3.83 5.04
N VAL A 15 8.17 -3.05 3.96
CA VAL A 15 7.21 -3.02 2.86
C VAL A 15 7.11 -4.38 2.19
N ALA A 16 8.25 -5.02 1.87
CA ALA A 16 8.30 -6.35 1.28
C ALA A 16 7.66 -7.40 2.21
N ARG A 17 8.00 -7.37 3.51
CA ARG A 17 7.40 -8.26 4.52
C ARG A 17 5.89 -8.07 4.61
N HIS A 18 5.41 -6.84 4.77
CA HIS A 18 3.98 -6.56 4.88
C HIS A 18 3.23 -6.91 3.59
N TYR A 19 3.82 -6.67 2.42
CA TYR A 19 3.25 -7.09 1.15
C TYR A 19 3.10 -8.61 1.08
N GLN A 20 4.16 -9.38 1.36
CA GLN A 20 4.11 -10.85 1.33
C GLN A 20 3.11 -11.42 2.34
N MET A 21 3.10 -10.90 3.56
CA MET A 21 2.21 -11.39 4.63
C MET A 21 0.74 -10.99 4.43
N THR A 22 0.48 -9.84 3.82
CA THR A 22 -0.84 -9.19 3.88
C THR A 22 -1.51 -9.11 2.52
N LEU A 23 -0.77 -8.68 1.49
CA LEU A 23 -1.33 -8.40 0.17
C LEU A 23 -1.16 -9.53 -0.82
N ALA A 24 -0.04 -10.27 -0.79
CA ALA A 24 0.34 -11.24 -1.84
C ALA A 24 -0.76 -12.24 -2.21
N SER A 25 -1.56 -12.70 -1.24
CA SER A 25 -2.68 -13.63 -1.48
C SER A 25 -3.93 -13.00 -2.11
N CYS A 26 -4.01 -11.67 -2.20
CA CYS A 26 -5.19 -10.93 -2.63
C CYS A 26 -4.91 -9.94 -3.78
N VAL A 27 -3.68 -9.90 -4.29
CA VAL A 27 -3.26 -8.92 -5.31
C VAL A 27 -4.00 -9.11 -6.64
N GLY A 28 -4.31 -10.35 -7.01
CA GLY A 28 -5.09 -10.67 -8.21
C GLY A 28 -4.54 -9.97 -9.46
N ASP A 29 -5.39 -9.20 -10.14
CA ASP A 29 -5.10 -8.52 -11.42
C ASP A 29 -4.34 -7.19 -11.28
N LEU A 30 -3.78 -6.89 -10.11
CA LEU A 30 -2.99 -5.68 -9.93
C LEU A 30 -1.71 -5.77 -10.78
N ARG A 31 -1.55 -4.82 -11.71
CA ARG A 31 -0.39 -4.75 -12.62
C ARG A 31 0.74 -3.91 -12.06
N THR A 32 0.39 -2.85 -11.35
CA THR A 32 1.36 -1.94 -10.73
C THR A 32 0.92 -1.65 -9.31
N LEU A 33 1.87 -1.60 -8.40
CA LEU A 33 1.67 -1.16 -7.03
C LEU A 33 2.83 -0.27 -6.62
N THR A 34 2.51 0.95 -6.20
CA THR A 34 3.46 1.94 -5.73
C THR A 34 3.09 2.31 -4.31
N LEU A 35 4.06 2.23 -3.40
CA LEU A 35 3.94 2.79 -2.07
C LEU A 35 4.76 4.08 -2.00
N ARG A 36 4.19 5.13 -1.43
CA ARG A 36 4.86 6.40 -1.16
C ARG A 36 4.75 6.70 0.32
N LEU A 37 5.86 7.14 0.90
CA LEU A 37 5.95 7.57 2.29
C LEU A 37 6.48 9.00 2.27
N GLU A 38 5.73 9.91 2.88
CA GLU A 38 6.03 11.33 2.95
C GLU A 38 5.97 11.73 4.42
N ARG A 39 6.99 12.43 4.93
CA ARG A 39 6.90 13.03 6.27
C ARG A 39 5.96 14.23 6.20
N ASP A 40 4.94 14.23 7.05
CA ASP A 40 3.95 15.29 7.18
C ASP A 40 4.17 16.03 8.51
N GLY A 41 5.10 16.99 8.47
CA GLY A 41 5.66 17.64 9.65
C GLY A 41 6.62 16.73 10.43
N ASP A 42 6.87 17.08 11.70
CA ASP A 42 7.86 16.37 12.52
C ASP A 42 7.35 15.06 13.13
N ASN A 43 6.03 14.92 13.27
CA ASN A 43 5.42 13.87 14.09
C ASN A 43 4.60 12.86 13.30
N PHE A 44 4.45 13.03 11.99
CA PHE A 44 3.60 12.15 11.20
C PHE A 44 4.26 11.71 9.91
N VAL A 45 3.93 10.49 9.50
CA VAL A 45 4.24 9.92 8.21
C VAL A 45 2.93 9.66 7.48
N HIS A 46 2.80 10.27 6.30
CA HIS A 46 1.75 9.99 5.36
C HIS A 46 2.20 8.88 4.42
N CYS A 47 1.41 7.81 4.35
CA CYS A 47 1.61 6.67 3.48
C CYS A 47 0.50 6.62 2.43
N THR A 48 0.88 6.52 1.16
CA THR A 48 -0.04 6.37 0.04
C THR A 48 0.30 5.10 -0.72
N LEU A 49 -0.68 4.22 -0.90
CA LEU A 49 -0.60 3.07 -1.78
C LEU A 49 -1.46 3.34 -3.01
N ASP A 50 -0.81 3.38 -4.17
CA ASP A 50 -1.45 3.51 -5.47
C ASP A 50 -1.24 2.23 -6.28
N GLY A 51 -2.34 1.64 -6.74
CA GLY A 51 -2.35 0.42 -7.53
C GLY A 51 -3.17 0.59 -8.80
N ARG A 52 -2.79 -0.10 -9.87
CA ARG A 52 -3.55 -0.15 -11.12
C ARG A 52 -3.89 -1.58 -11.47
N PHE A 53 -5.16 -1.83 -11.75
CA PHE A 53 -5.66 -3.12 -12.21
C PHE A 53 -5.51 -3.26 -13.73
N GLY A 54 -5.48 -4.51 -14.22
CA GLY A 54 -5.40 -4.81 -15.65
C GLY A 54 -6.54 -4.23 -16.48
N ASN A 55 -7.71 -4.01 -15.89
CA ASN A 55 -8.87 -3.40 -16.55
C ASN A 55 -8.86 -1.85 -16.55
N GLY A 56 -7.77 -1.24 -16.07
CA GLY A 56 -7.59 0.21 -16.04
C GLY A 56 -8.06 0.91 -14.76
N GLU A 57 -8.78 0.23 -13.87
CA GLU A 57 -9.19 0.78 -12.58
C GLU A 57 -7.99 1.08 -11.66
N ARG A 58 -8.18 2.01 -10.72
CA ARG A 58 -7.16 2.42 -9.75
C ARG A 58 -7.59 2.11 -8.32
N LEU A 59 -6.66 1.62 -7.52
CA LEU A 59 -6.76 1.50 -6.07
C LEU A 59 -5.89 2.59 -5.45
N ARG A 60 -6.49 3.53 -4.71
CA ARG A 60 -5.75 4.50 -3.92
C ARG A 60 -6.16 4.37 -2.45
N ILE A 61 -5.19 4.12 -1.59
CA ILE A 61 -5.36 4.04 -0.14
C ILE A 61 -4.34 4.97 0.51
N GLU A 62 -4.80 5.80 1.43
CA GLU A 62 -3.97 6.75 2.16
C GLU A 62 -4.10 6.49 3.67
N GLY A 63 -3.02 6.74 4.40
CA GLY A 63 -2.98 6.58 5.85
C GLY A 63 -1.91 7.46 6.49
N ARG A 64 -2.26 8.15 7.56
CA ARG A 64 -1.35 9.01 8.33
C ARG A 64 -1.17 8.45 9.73
N HIS A 65 0.09 8.24 10.14
CA HIS A 65 0.45 7.72 11.46
C HIS A 65 1.65 8.44 12.03
N ALA A 66 1.93 8.24 13.33
CA ALA A 66 3.08 8.84 13.99
C ALA A 66 4.42 8.32 13.45
N ASP A 67 4.43 7.06 12.99
CA ASP A 67 5.60 6.38 12.46
C ASP A 67 5.31 5.68 11.12
N GLY A 68 6.39 5.39 10.38
CA GLY A 68 6.32 4.77 9.06
C GLY A 68 5.80 3.33 9.06
N GLU A 69 6.16 2.52 10.06
CA GLU A 69 5.74 1.11 10.13
C GLU A 69 4.22 1.01 10.34
N SER A 70 3.68 1.79 11.27
CA SER A 70 2.25 1.90 11.52
C SER A 70 1.51 2.41 10.27
N ALA A 71 2.09 3.39 9.56
CA ALA A 71 1.51 3.91 8.32
C ALA A 71 1.44 2.84 7.23
N ILE A 72 2.53 2.09 7.01
CA ILE A 72 2.61 0.98 6.05
C ILE A 72 1.60 -0.11 6.44
N SER A 73 1.64 -0.59 7.68
CA SER A 73 0.78 -1.66 8.18
C SER A 73 -0.71 -1.32 8.00
N HIS A 74 -1.10 -0.10 8.37
CA HIS A 74 -2.47 0.38 8.21
C HIS A 74 -2.91 0.38 6.73
N VAL A 75 -2.11 0.99 5.86
CA VAL A 75 -2.43 1.11 4.43
C VAL A 75 -2.51 -0.26 3.76
N MET A 76 -1.57 -1.17 4.05
CA MET A 76 -1.58 -2.54 3.55
C MET A 76 -2.81 -3.32 4.03
N ALA A 77 -3.21 -3.17 5.30
CA ALA A 77 -4.42 -3.81 5.83
C ALA A 77 -5.70 -3.31 5.16
N ARG A 78 -5.80 -1.99 4.90
CA ARG A 78 -6.94 -1.41 4.16
C ARG A 78 -6.97 -1.88 2.71
N ALA A 79 -5.82 -1.92 2.05
CA ALA A 79 -5.69 -2.41 0.70
C ALA A 79 -6.12 -3.89 0.59
N ARG A 80 -5.71 -4.75 1.54
CA ARG A 80 -6.17 -6.14 1.61
C ARG A 80 -7.69 -6.24 1.70
N ARG A 81 -8.32 -5.44 2.57
CA ARG A 81 -9.79 -5.43 2.71
C ARG A 81 -10.48 -4.97 1.42
N ALA A 82 -9.95 -3.96 0.75
CA ALA A 82 -10.48 -3.48 -0.52
C ALA A 82 -10.37 -4.55 -1.62
N LEU A 83 -9.21 -5.18 -1.75
CA LEU A 83 -8.96 -6.24 -2.71
C LEU A 83 -9.82 -7.48 -2.45
N ARG A 84 -9.97 -7.91 -1.18
CA ARG A 84 -10.84 -9.03 -0.83
C ARG A 84 -12.30 -8.77 -1.19
N ARG A 85 -12.82 -7.58 -0.88
CA ARG A 85 -14.18 -7.21 -1.30
C ARG A 85 -14.32 -7.32 -2.82
N ARG A 86 -13.35 -6.80 -3.57
CA ARG A 86 -13.35 -6.89 -5.04
C ARG A 86 -13.33 -8.33 -5.54
N GLN A 87 -12.54 -9.22 -4.94
CA GLN A 87 -12.53 -10.65 -5.31
C GLN A 87 -13.88 -11.32 -5.02
N THR A 88 -14.54 -10.99 -3.91
CA THR A 88 -15.86 -11.53 -3.57
C THR A 88 -16.96 -11.03 -4.52
N TYR A 89 -16.93 -9.76 -4.93
CA TYR A 89 -17.95 -9.18 -5.81
C TYR A 89 -17.65 -9.36 -7.31
N GLY A 90 -16.39 -9.62 -7.69
CA GLY A 90 -15.96 -9.83 -9.08
C GLY A 90 -16.15 -11.25 -9.61
N GLN A 91 -16.58 -12.21 -8.77
CA GLN A 91 -16.87 -13.59 -9.17
C GLN A 91 -18.34 -13.82 -9.58
N SER A 92 -19.16 -12.79 -9.69
CA SER A 92 -20.60 -12.91 -9.99
C SER A 92 -21.03 -12.28 -11.33
N ALA A 93 -20.11 -12.14 -12.29
CA ALA A 93 -20.42 -11.65 -13.64
C ALA A 93 -19.97 -12.64 -14.71
#